data_AF-A0A3D5GQW2-F1
#
_entry.id   AF-A0A3D5GQW2-F1
#
_cell.length_a   1.000
_cell.length_b   1.000
_cell.length_c   1.000
_cell.angle_alpha   90.00
_cell.angle_beta   90.00
_cell.angle_gamma   90.00
#
_symmetry.space_group_name_H-M   'P 1'
#
loop_
_entity.id
_entity.type
_entity.pdbx_description
1 polymer ?
#
loop_
_entity_poly.entity_id
_entity_poly.type
_entity_poly.pdbx_seq_one_letter_code
_entity_poly.pdbx_strand_id
1 'polypeptide(L)'
;MSCRLTKTVGLFVATLTLAASMQTAASGAVLDAPAGLSATAGDTQVVLSWSAVSGSPAVSDYLVQYSANGGVTWLTFAHNASTAVTSTVTSLVNGTTYRFKVSTINSDGIGASTAVILATPNVTYTANDPATFSACPTAAIPAGETVAIPAAGFSDVTATAVDCIKYYGITMGTTATTYSPLDTVSRWQMALFLTRLATVSEITLGDGSDQGFTDITGKSAEIQTAINQIMQLGITTGTTATTYDPDSDVTREQMALFIHRLLKEATVGPGGNTEYVSGTSGAKEIKSIDTDHNFTDLTGITLVESTTAIASLWNLGVAVGTTGTLYEPQKAMNRSMMATFMANALDHTNARPAGFLIQASTYRASGTPVVSFSVTHRASDFDPIVGTLVDTFYFVHSTDTGVSRFSSAGFCADTVATSVANLACKIETTDPITDSSGNSAFTMVPGNIVATDYWAWTAPAGTIYDNDVHADSASKITVVTTS
;
A
#
# COMPACT_ATOMS: atom_id res chain seq x y z
N MET A 1 63.50 45.31 96.16
CA MET A 1 63.12 43.94 96.57
C MET A 1 62.29 43.36 95.45
N SER A 2 62.51 42.21 94.84
CA SER A 2 63.55 41.18 94.85
C SER A 2 63.40 40.52 93.47
N CYS A 3 64.44 40.44 92.64
CA CYS A 3 65.43 39.37 92.65
C CYS A 3 65.01 38.17 91.77
N ARG A 4 65.73 38.03 90.64
CA ARG A 4 66.20 36.76 90.04
C ARG A 4 65.13 35.85 89.41
N LEU A 5 65.42 35.00 88.42
CA LEU A 5 66.67 34.54 87.82
C LEU A 5 66.36 34.08 86.38
N THR A 6 67.33 34.27 85.49
CA THR A 6 67.38 33.80 84.10
C THR A 6 67.60 32.29 84.01
N LYS A 7 66.95 31.60 83.05
CA LYS A 7 67.46 30.38 82.42
C LYS A 7 66.86 30.20 81.02
N THR A 8 67.73 30.17 80.03
CA THR A 8 67.43 30.01 78.60
C THR A 8 67.20 28.52 78.28
N VAL A 9 66.11 28.19 77.59
CA VAL A 9 65.86 26.88 76.96
C VAL A 9 65.37 27.15 75.54
N GLY A 10 66.09 26.69 74.53
CA GLY A 10 65.71 26.82 73.12
C GLY A 10 64.59 25.84 72.78
N LEU A 11 63.46 26.37 72.32
CA LEU A 11 62.30 25.61 71.88
C LEU A 11 62.24 25.64 70.34
N PHE A 12 62.38 24.47 69.71
CA PHE A 12 62.12 24.27 68.28
C PHE A 12 60.61 24.45 68.05
N VAL A 13 60.23 25.48 67.28
CA VAL A 13 58.85 25.67 66.81
C VAL A 13 58.75 25.12 65.40
N ALA A 14 58.04 23.99 65.24
CA ALA A 14 57.66 23.45 63.95
C ALA A 14 56.59 24.35 63.31
N THR A 15 56.88 24.93 62.16
CA THR A 15 55.91 25.70 61.37
C THR A 15 54.97 24.74 60.63
N LEU A 16 53.73 24.66 61.10
CA LEU A 16 52.63 23.96 60.45
C LEU A 16 52.07 24.81 59.30
N THR A 17 52.31 24.40 58.05
CA THR A 17 51.68 25.01 56.87
C THR A 17 50.27 24.47 56.68
N LEU A 18 49.27 25.31 56.95
CA LEU A 18 47.86 25.01 56.70
C LEU A 18 47.54 25.27 55.22
N ALA A 19 47.45 24.21 54.40
CA ALA A 19 46.93 24.31 53.04
C ALA A 19 45.40 24.37 53.10
N ALA A 20 44.83 25.56 52.92
CA ALA A 20 43.39 25.71 52.74
C ALA A 20 43.00 25.20 51.35
N SER A 21 42.41 24.01 51.27
CA SER A 21 41.76 23.53 50.05
C SER A 21 40.50 24.38 49.82
N MET A 22 40.55 25.31 48.87
CA MET A 22 39.34 25.91 48.32
C MET A 22 38.63 24.84 47.47
N GLN A 23 37.68 24.14 48.08
CA GLN A 23 36.72 23.33 47.33
C GLN A 23 35.77 24.29 46.64
N THR A 24 35.98 24.52 45.33
CA THR A 24 34.95 25.10 44.48
C THR A 24 33.77 24.14 44.48
N ALA A 25 32.67 24.50 45.12
CA ALA A 25 31.40 23.83 44.90
C ALA A 25 31.05 24.03 43.42
N ALA A 26 31.15 22.97 42.61
CA ALA A 26 30.52 22.97 41.30
C ALA A 26 29.02 23.09 41.56
N SER A 27 28.42 24.23 41.21
CA SER A 27 26.97 24.37 41.18
C SER A 27 26.46 23.32 40.20
N GLY A 28 25.64 22.38 40.67
CA GLY A 28 24.94 21.43 39.81
C GLY A 28 24.19 22.20 38.70
N ALA A 29 24.38 21.79 37.45
CA ALA A 29 23.78 22.44 36.29
C ALA A 29 22.69 21.51 35.73
N VAL A 30 21.51 22.08 35.49
CA VAL A 30 20.46 21.40 34.72
C VAL A 30 20.96 21.08 33.31
N LEU A 31 20.43 20.02 32.71
CA LEU A 31 20.87 19.52 31.40
C LEU A 31 20.29 20.34 30.23
N ASP A 32 20.93 20.20 29.07
CA ASP A 32 20.47 20.76 27.80
C ASP A 32 19.17 20.10 27.32
N ALA A 33 18.46 20.79 26.43
CA ALA A 33 17.26 20.26 25.79
C ALA A 33 17.59 19.02 24.92
N PRO A 34 16.70 18.01 24.89
CA PRO A 34 16.82 16.91 23.94
C PRO A 34 16.83 17.40 22.48
N ALA A 35 17.60 16.72 21.63
CA ALA A 35 17.63 16.99 20.19
C ALA A 35 16.70 16.03 19.41
N GLY A 36 16.32 16.41 18.19
CA GLY A 36 15.62 15.51 17.27
C GLY A 36 14.22 15.09 17.73
N LEU A 37 13.49 15.97 18.42
CA LEU A 37 12.10 15.68 18.80
C LEU A 37 11.22 15.49 17.55
N SER A 38 10.57 14.34 17.46
CA SER A 38 9.60 14.00 16.42
C SER A 38 8.29 13.52 17.05
N ALA A 39 7.20 13.63 16.30
CA ALA A 39 5.86 13.20 16.71
C ALA A 39 5.20 12.35 15.62
N THR A 40 4.62 11.23 16.04
CA THR A 40 3.77 10.37 15.22
C THR A 40 2.37 10.38 15.83
N ALA A 41 1.39 10.91 15.10
CA ALA A 41 0.00 10.92 15.52
C ALA A 41 -0.60 9.50 15.49
N GLY A 42 -1.51 9.23 16.40
CA GLY A 42 -2.38 8.05 16.39
C GLY A 42 -3.75 8.38 16.99
N ASP A 43 -4.58 7.37 17.17
CA ASP A 43 -5.94 7.56 17.66
C ASP A 43 -5.95 8.04 19.11
N THR A 44 -6.42 9.26 19.34
CA THR A 44 -6.43 9.96 20.65
C THR A 44 -5.06 10.08 21.31
N GLN A 45 -3.98 9.95 20.54
CA GLN A 45 -2.62 9.93 21.08
C GLN A 45 -1.57 10.51 20.11
N VAL A 46 -0.41 10.87 20.67
CA VAL A 46 0.80 11.20 19.91
C VAL A 46 2.00 10.48 20.55
N VAL A 47 2.72 9.71 19.75
CA VAL A 47 4.01 9.12 20.13
C VAL A 47 5.11 10.13 19.84
N LEU A 48 5.82 10.54 20.87
CA LEU A 48 6.98 11.44 20.79
C LEU A 48 8.27 10.63 20.92
N SER A 49 9.29 10.98 20.15
CA SER A 49 10.64 10.42 20.28
C SER A 49 11.71 11.50 20.14
N TRP A 50 12.84 11.33 20.82
CA TRP A 50 13.96 12.29 20.80
C TRP A 50 15.31 11.57 20.97
N SER A 51 16.41 12.33 20.92
CA SER A 51 17.77 11.82 21.15
C SER A 51 18.13 11.85 22.64
N ALA A 52 18.87 10.84 23.09
CA ALA A 52 19.35 10.77 24.47
C ALA A 52 20.28 11.94 24.81
N VAL A 53 20.14 12.48 26.02
CA VAL A 53 21.01 13.53 26.56
C VAL A 53 21.91 12.93 27.64
N SER A 54 23.22 13.18 27.57
CA SER A 54 24.20 12.75 28.57
C SER A 54 24.74 13.95 29.34
N GLY A 55 24.85 13.83 30.67
CA GLY A 55 25.49 14.83 31.51
C GLY A 55 25.61 14.35 32.96
N SER A 56 26.15 15.22 33.82
CA SER A 56 26.33 14.96 35.25
C SER A 56 25.76 16.13 36.06
N PRO A 57 24.75 15.92 36.91
CA PRO A 57 24.03 14.67 37.17
C PRO A 57 23.24 14.14 35.96
N ALA A 58 23.13 12.81 35.85
CA ALA A 58 22.49 12.12 34.73
C ALA A 58 20.98 12.40 34.66
N VAL A 59 20.40 12.23 33.47
CA VAL A 59 18.95 12.32 33.26
C VAL A 59 18.25 11.29 34.16
N SER A 60 17.31 11.77 34.97
CA SER A 60 16.42 10.94 35.79
C SER A 60 15.03 10.79 35.17
N ASP A 61 14.58 11.76 34.37
CA ASP A 61 13.27 11.76 33.72
C ASP A 61 13.22 12.76 32.54
N TYR A 62 12.13 12.75 31.76
CA TYR A 62 11.82 13.78 30.78
C TYR A 62 10.44 14.42 31.07
N LEU A 63 10.40 15.74 31.22
CA LEU A 63 9.14 16.48 31.31
C LEU A 63 8.52 16.62 29.92
N VAL A 64 7.38 15.98 29.68
CA VAL A 64 6.60 16.13 28.45
C VAL A 64 5.46 17.13 28.66
N GLN A 65 5.43 18.19 27.86
CA GLN A 65 4.35 19.19 27.90
C GLN A 65 3.64 19.30 26.56
N TYR A 66 2.32 19.52 26.63
CA TYR A 66 1.48 19.67 25.45
C TYR A 66 0.48 20.83 25.59
N SER A 67 0.00 21.36 24.46
CA SER A 67 -0.94 22.48 24.41
C SER A 67 -1.92 22.35 23.24
N ALA A 68 -3.22 22.47 23.52
CA ALA A 68 -4.30 22.45 22.52
C ALA A 68 -4.69 23.84 21.99
N ASN A 69 -4.24 24.92 22.64
CA ASN A 69 -4.68 26.29 22.38
C ASN A 69 -3.55 27.18 21.84
N GLY A 70 -2.73 26.63 20.94
CA GLY A 70 -1.67 27.39 20.30
C GLY A 70 -0.56 27.82 21.26
N GLY A 71 -0.31 27.09 22.34
CA GLY A 71 0.76 27.37 23.29
C GLY A 71 0.41 28.41 24.37
N VAL A 72 -0.86 28.82 24.50
CA VAL A 72 -1.32 29.76 25.53
C VAL A 72 -1.28 29.09 26.92
N THR A 73 -1.78 27.86 27.03
CA THR A 73 -1.66 27.04 28.24
C THR A 73 -0.97 25.73 27.92
N TRP A 74 -0.04 25.32 28.80
CA TRP A 74 0.69 24.07 28.68
C TRP A 74 0.29 23.14 29.82
N LEU A 75 -0.08 21.92 29.45
CA LEU A 75 -0.33 20.82 30.39
C LEU A 75 0.88 19.91 30.42
N THR A 76 1.20 19.38 31.58
CA THR A 76 2.23 18.33 31.72
C THR A 76 1.54 16.97 31.55
N PHE A 77 2.08 16.13 30.68
CA PHE A 77 1.63 14.76 30.54
C PHE A 77 2.11 13.95 31.75
N ALA A 78 1.19 13.32 32.46
CA ALA A 78 1.53 12.53 33.64
C ALA A 78 2.03 11.13 33.19
N HIS A 79 3.26 10.81 33.55
CA HIS A 79 3.85 9.48 33.38
C HIS A 79 4.80 9.16 34.55
N ASN A 80 5.20 7.90 34.65
CA ASN A 80 6.24 7.50 35.60
C ASN A 80 7.61 8.02 35.12
N ALA A 81 8.46 8.40 36.06
CA ALA A 81 9.81 8.86 35.75
C ALA A 81 10.57 7.80 34.93
N SER A 82 11.14 8.22 33.79
CA SER A 82 11.75 7.30 32.82
C SER A 82 12.88 7.96 32.07
N THR A 83 13.96 7.19 31.83
CA THR A 83 15.07 7.59 30.95
C THR A 83 14.84 7.19 29.49
N ALA A 84 13.70 6.59 29.17
CA ALA A 84 13.33 6.27 27.79
C ALA A 84 13.22 7.55 26.95
N VAL A 85 13.73 7.48 25.72
CA VAL A 85 13.71 8.62 24.78
C VAL A 85 12.44 8.64 23.92
N THR A 86 11.34 8.15 24.49
CA THR A 86 10.03 8.07 23.87
C THR A 86 8.94 8.26 24.91
N SER A 87 7.83 8.88 24.53
CA SER A 87 6.63 9.00 25.37
C SER A 87 5.37 9.06 24.51
N THR A 88 4.32 8.37 24.93
CA THR A 88 3.02 8.38 24.25
C THR A 88 2.05 9.23 25.05
N VAL A 89 1.74 10.44 24.54
CA VAL A 89 0.75 11.33 25.14
C VAL A 89 -0.64 10.86 24.70
N THR A 90 -1.47 10.38 25.62
CA THR A 90 -2.80 9.82 25.35
C THR A 90 -3.95 10.75 25.78
N SER A 91 -5.18 10.32 25.54
CA SER A 91 -6.41 11.08 25.87
C SER A 91 -6.50 12.44 25.18
N LEU A 92 -5.90 12.55 24.00
CA LEU A 92 -5.97 13.71 23.13
C LEU A 92 -7.25 13.65 22.28
N VAL A 93 -7.70 14.80 21.81
CA VAL A 93 -8.88 14.89 20.93
C VAL A 93 -8.44 14.81 19.48
N ASN A 94 -8.96 13.84 18.72
CA ASN A 94 -8.69 13.73 17.29
C ASN A 94 -9.13 14.99 16.53
N GLY A 95 -8.35 15.37 15.51
CA GLY A 95 -8.58 16.58 14.73
C GLY A 95 -8.14 17.88 15.43
N THR A 96 -7.78 17.85 16.71
CA THR A 96 -7.22 19.02 17.41
C THR A 96 -5.71 19.05 17.25
N THR A 97 -5.15 20.14 16.69
CA THR A 97 -3.69 20.29 16.60
C THR A 97 -3.09 20.63 17.95
N TYR A 98 -2.21 19.76 18.44
CA TYR A 98 -1.45 19.97 19.67
C TYR A 98 -0.02 20.43 19.36
N ARG A 99 0.52 21.22 20.29
CA ARG A 99 1.93 21.59 20.35
C ARG A 99 2.62 20.78 21.44
N PHE A 100 3.82 20.27 21.18
CA PHE A 100 4.59 19.45 22.11
C PHE A 100 5.98 20.02 22.32
N LYS A 101 6.50 19.89 23.54
CA LYS A 101 7.91 20.12 23.87
C LYS A 101 8.35 19.21 25.01
N VAL A 102 9.63 18.87 25.03
CA VAL A 102 10.22 17.95 26.03
C VAL A 102 11.40 18.63 26.71
N SER A 103 11.53 18.50 28.02
CA SER A 103 12.72 18.92 28.80
C SER A 103 13.33 17.72 29.52
N THR A 104 14.64 17.69 29.71
CA THR A 104 15.29 16.74 30.63
C THR A 104 15.01 17.11 32.08
N ILE A 105 14.98 16.12 32.97
CA ILE A 105 15.00 16.30 34.42
C ILE A 105 16.21 15.54 34.98
N ASN A 106 16.97 16.17 35.87
CA ASN A 106 18.00 15.52 36.70
C ASN A 106 17.85 15.94 38.17
N SER A 107 18.79 15.55 39.04
CA SER A 107 18.74 15.92 40.46
C SER A 107 18.85 17.44 40.72
N ASP A 108 19.34 18.21 39.75
CA ASP A 108 19.48 19.66 39.86
C ASP A 108 18.25 20.41 39.33
N GLY A 109 17.31 19.71 38.68
CA GLY A 109 16.03 20.24 38.26
C GLY A 109 15.70 19.98 36.79
N ILE A 110 14.86 20.85 36.24
CA ILE A 110 14.34 20.75 34.87
C ILE A 110 15.21 21.59 33.94
N GLY A 111 15.71 20.95 32.89
CA GLY A 111 16.52 21.57 31.84
C GLY A 111 15.71 22.37 30.81
N ALA A 112 16.43 22.93 29.83
CA ALA A 112 15.80 23.63 28.72
C ALA A 112 14.82 22.72 27.94
N SER A 113 13.76 23.29 27.39
CA SER A 113 12.83 22.55 26.52
C SER A 113 13.34 22.50 25.09
N THR A 114 12.97 21.44 24.37
CA THR A 114 13.11 21.36 22.91
C THR A 114 12.38 22.52 22.21
N ALA A 115 12.68 22.70 20.91
CA ALA A 115 11.77 23.42 20.03
C ALA A 115 10.37 22.77 20.05
N VAL A 116 9.34 23.59 19.84
CA VAL A 116 7.95 23.12 19.80
C VAL A 116 7.67 22.45 18.46
N ILE A 117 7.10 21.25 18.49
CA ILE A 117 6.58 20.57 17.30
C ILE A 117 5.06 20.45 17.36
N LEU A 118 4.42 20.22 16.21
CA LEU A 118 2.97 20.10 16.10
C LEU A 118 2.60 18.66 15.71
N ALA A 119 1.52 18.15 16.27
CA ALA A 119 0.87 16.95 15.77
C ALA A 119 -0.64 17.01 16.03
N THR A 120 -1.42 16.44 15.11
CA THR A 120 -2.87 16.36 15.19
C THR A 120 -3.24 14.88 15.28
N PRO A 121 -3.65 14.37 16.46
CA PRO A 121 -4.16 13.01 16.60
C PRO A 121 -5.29 12.73 15.59
N ASN A 122 -5.33 11.53 15.05
CA ASN A 122 -6.36 11.08 14.13
C ASN A 122 -6.57 9.57 14.25
N VAL A 123 -7.74 9.10 13.83
CA VAL A 123 -7.91 7.68 13.57
C VAL A 123 -7.15 7.37 12.28
N THR A 124 -6.27 6.37 12.34
CA THR A 124 -5.61 5.82 11.14
C THR A 124 -6.28 4.51 10.80
N TYR A 125 -7.08 4.52 9.74
CA TYR A 125 -7.70 3.37 9.11
C TYR A 125 -6.75 2.73 8.09
N THR A 126 -6.96 1.45 7.82
CA THR A 126 -6.36 0.73 6.69
C THR A 126 -7.44 0.38 5.68
N ALA A 127 -7.10 0.28 4.40
CA ALA A 127 -8.03 -0.22 3.40
C ALA A 127 -8.43 -1.67 3.77
N ASN A 128 -9.73 -1.93 3.84
CA ASN A 128 -10.24 -3.21 4.35
C ASN A 128 -10.45 -4.26 3.27
N ASP A 129 -10.63 -3.84 2.01
CA ASP A 129 -11.04 -4.69 0.90
C ASP A 129 -10.05 -4.68 -0.29
N PRO A 130 -8.72 -4.71 -0.08
CA PRO A 130 -7.78 -4.72 -1.20
C PRO A 130 -7.91 -6.00 -2.03
N ALA A 131 -7.67 -5.89 -3.34
CA ALA A 131 -7.48 -7.07 -4.17
C ALA A 131 -6.31 -7.93 -3.66
N THR A 132 -6.48 -9.25 -3.70
CA THR A 132 -5.48 -10.22 -3.20
C THR A 132 -4.52 -10.74 -4.27
N PHE A 133 -4.85 -10.52 -5.54
CA PHE A 133 -4.03 -10.84 -6.71
C PHE A 133 -3.88 -9.58 -7.57
N SER A 134 -2.79 -9.50 -8.33
CA SER A 134 -2.50 -8.33 -9.14
C SER A 134 -2.72 -8.59 -10.63
N ALA A 135 -3.34 -7.63 -11.31
CA ALA A 135 -3.34 -7.55 -12.77
C ALA A 135 -1.95 -7.21 -13.33
N CYS A 136 -1.07 -6.64 -12.50
CA CYS A 136 0.23 -6.10 -12.90
C CYS A 136 1.35 -6.54 -11.93
N PRO A 137 1.65 -7.85 -11.86
CA PRO A 137 2.72 -8.37 -11.00
C PRO A 137 4.08 -7.75 -11.36
N THR A 138 4.81 -7.33 -10.32
CA THR A 138 6.11 -6.65 -10.43
C THR A 138 7.32 -7.56 -10.14
N ALA A 139 7.08 -8.73 -9.55
CA ALA A 139 8.12 -9.70 -9.25
C ALA A 139 8.34 -10.65 -10.44
N ALA A 140 9.60 -10.80 -10.86
CA ALA A 140 9.98 -11.90 -11.72
C ALA A 140 9.77 -13.23 -10.98
N ILE A 141 9.02 -14.14 -11.60
CA ILE A 141 8.89 -15.51 -11.10
C ILE A 141 10.28 -16.18 -11.21
N PRO A 142 10.82 -16.79 -10.15
CA PRO A 142 12.14 -17.40 -10.19
C PRO A 142 12.14 -18.72 -10.97
N ALA A 143 12.22 -18.62 -12.31
CA ALA A 143 12.78 -19.57 -13.29
C ALA A 143 12.40 -19.10 -14.72
N GLY A 144 13.18 -18.20 -15.33
CA GLY A 144 13.11 -17.92 -16.79
C GLY A 144 11.84 -17.23 -17.33
N GLU A 145 10.72 -17.21 -16.62
CA GLU A 145 9.46 -16.58 -17.04
C GLU A 145 9.36 -15.14 -16.52
N THR A 146 9.59 -14.15 -17.40
CA THR A 146 9.20 -12.77 -17.11
C THR A 146 7.68 -12.63 -17.22
N VAL A 147 6.98 -12.91 -16.12
CA VAL A 147 5.61 -12.38 -15.90
C VAL A 147 5.65 -11.03 -15.16
N ALA A 148 6.82 -10.38 -15.14
CA ALA A 148 6.89 -8.98 -14.74
C ALA A 148 6.39 -8.12 -15.91
N ILE A 149 5.47 -7.20 -15.65
CA ILE A 149 5.03 -6.24 -16.65
C ILE A 149 6.25 -5.46 -17.18
N PRO A 150 6.48 -5.43 -18.51
CA PRO A 150 7.63 -4.72 -19.08
C PRO A 150 7.49 -3.22 -18.87
N ALA A 151 8.64 -2.54 -18.72
CA ALA A 151 8.68 -1.09 -18.65
C ALA A 151 7.99 -0.45 -19.86
N ALA A 152 7.21 0.61 -19.63
CA ALA A 152 6.41 1.30 -20.65
C ALA A 152 7.24 1.92 -21.77
N GLY A 153 8.54 2.12 -21.54
CA GLY A 153 9.48 2.72 -22.51
C GLY A 153 9.41 4.24 -22.62
N PHE A 154 8.71 4.91 -21.70
CA PHE A 154 8.69 6.37 -21.64
C PHE A 154 9.96 6.92 -20.98
N SER A 155 10.46 8.06 -21.46
CA SER A 155 11.71 8.66 -20.99
C SER A 155 11.57 9.50 -19.71
N ASP A 156 10.34 9.88 -19.35
CA ASP A 156 10.02 10.86 -18.30
C ASP A 156 9.30 10.25 -17.09
N VAL A 157 9.12 8.93 -17.05
CA VAL A 157 8.49 8.21 -15.94
C VAL A 157 8.95 6.74 -15.88
N THR A 158 9.06 6.19 -14.67
CA THR A 158 9.42 4.78 -14.41
C THR A 158 8.46 4.12 -13.40
N ALA A 159 7.23 4.65 -13.29
CA ALA A 159 6.25 4.17 -12.33
C ALA A 159 5.58 2.89 -12.84
N THR A 160 5.52 1.84 -12.02
CA THR A 160 4.93 0.54 -12.37
C THR A 160 3.46 0.63 -12.77
N ALA A 161 2.71 1.58 -12.21
CA ALA A 161 1.33 1.85 -12.63
C ALA A 161 1.25 2.32 -14.09
N VAL A 162 2.24 3.07 -14.58
CA VAL A 162 2.33 3.49 -15.99
C VAL A 162 2.70 2.31 -16.88
N ASP A 163 3.62 1.46 -16.43
CA ASP A 163 3.97 0.20 -17.10
C ASP A 163 2.72 -0.68 -17.28
N CYS A 164 1.94 -0.83 -16.21
CA CYS A 164 0.68 -1.57 -16.17
C CYS A 164 -0.33 -1.07 -17.22
N ILE A 165 -0.69 0.21 -17.18
CA ILE A 165 -1.69 0.76 -18.11
C ILE A 165 -1.16 0.87 -19.55
N LYS A 166 0.16 0.87 -19.76
CA LYS A 166 0.77 0.80 -21.10
C LYS A 166 0.71 -0.62 -21.65
N TYR A 167 1.00 -1.62 -20.83
CA TYR A 167 0.97 -3.03 -21.19
C TYR A 167 -0.42 -3.45 -21.71
N TYR A 168 -1.48 -3.03 -21.02
CA TYR A 168 -2.86 -3.26 -21.47
C TYR A 168 -3.37 -2.27 -22.54
N GLY A 169 -2.50 -1.43 -23.09
CA GLY A 169 -2.87 -0.49 -24.15
C GLY A 169 -3.82 0.64 -23.73
N ILE A 170 -4.07 0.83 -22.43
CA ILE A 170 -4.93 1.90 -21.92
C ILE A 170 -4.30 3.26 -22.23
N THR A 171 -2.99 3.41 -22.01
CA THR A 171 -2.25 4.62 -22.39
C THR A 171 -1.30 4.42 -23.57
N MET A 172 -1.19 5.47 -24.38
CA MET A 172 -0.22 5.56 -25.47
C MET A 172 0.92 6.55 -25.21
N GLY A 173 0.85 7.32 -24.11
CA GLY A 173 1.70 8.50 -23.89
C GLY A 173 1.12 9.75 -24.54
N THR A 174 1.76 10.91 -24.30
CA THR A 174 1.52 12.15 -25.07
C THR A 174 2.32 12.16 -26.37
N THR A 175 3.43 11.41 -26.39
CA THR A 175 4.16 11.00 -27.60
C THR A 175 4.50 9.51 -27.50
N ALA A 176 5.14 8.95 -28.52
CA ALA A 176 5.61 7.57 -28.47
C ALA A 176 6.60 7.27 -27.32
N THR A 177 7.34 8.28 -26.85
CA THR A 177 8.38 8.13 -25.82
C THR A 177 8.17 9.01 -24.59
N THR A 178 7.06 9.73 -24.50
CA THR A 178 6.78 10.68 -23.40
C THR A 178 5.41 10.40 -22.82
N TYR A 179 5.33 10.29 -21.50
CA TYR A 179 4.08 10.07 -20.79
C TYR A 179 3.43 11.37 -20.29
N SER A 180 4.22 12.37 -19.92
CA SER A 180 3.83 13.61 -19.23
C SER A 180 3.12 13.37 -17.89
N PRO A 181 3.78 12.83 -16.85
CA PRO A 181 3.12 12.40 -15.61
C PRO A 181 2.41 13.50 -14.80
N LEU A 182 2.81 14.76 -15.00
CA LEU A 182 2.29 15.93 -14.26
C LEU A 182 1.18 16.68 -15.01
N ASP A 183 0.97 16.39 -16.30
CA ASP A 183 -0.08 17.03 -17.07
C ASP A 183 -1.45 16.60 -16.52
N THR A 184 -2.42 17.52 -16.57
CA THR A 184 -3.80 17.24 -16.21
C THR A 184 -4.48 16.36 -17.26
N VAL A 185 -5.55 15.68 -16.85
CA VAL A 185 -6.35 14.83 -17.73
C VAL A 185 -7.64 15.57 -18.08
N SER A 186 -7.79 15.92 -19.35
CA SER A 186 -9.05 16.44 -19.88
C SER A 186 -10.13 15.36 -19.97
N ARG A 187 -11.40 15.77 -19.97
CA ARG A 187 -12.56 14.85 -20.01
C ARG A 187 -12.56 13.95 -21.25
N TRP A 188 -12.18 14.46 -22.42
CA TRP A 188 -12.06 13.62 -23.62
C TRP A 188 -10.95 12.57 -23.50
N GLN A 189 -9.81 12.90 -22.87
CA GLN A 189 -8.74 11.93 -22.64
C GLN A 189 -9.20 10.84 -21.68
N MET A 190 -9.88 11.24 -20.60
CA MET A 190 -10.48 10.31 -19.66
C MET A 190 -11.45 9.35 -20.36
N ALA A 191 -12.29 9.81 -21.28
CA ALA A 191 -13.21 8.93 -22.02
C ALA A 191 -12.46 7.83 -22.79
N LEU A 192 -11.36 8.16 -23.47
CA LEU A 192 -10.51 7.18 -24.13
C LEU A 192 -9.87 6.20 -23.14
N PHE A 193 -9.38 6.69 -22.00
CA PHE A 193 -8.80 5.81 -20.99
C PHE A 193 -9.83 4.87 -20.37
N LEU A 194 -11.03 5.36 -20.04
CA LEU A 194 -12.09 4.55 -19.43
C LEU A 194 -12.66 3.51 -20.38
N THR A 195 -12.81 3.80 -21.68
CA THR A 195 -13.25 2.79 -22.66
C THR A 195 -12.21 1.68 -22.86
N ARG A 196 -10.93 2.03 -22.88
CA ARG A 196 -9.85 1.02 -22.94
C ARG A 196 -9.76 0.21 -21.65
N LEU A 197 -9.87 0.85 -20.49
CA LEU A 197 -9.95 0.17 -19.19
C LEU A 197 -11.16 -0.78 -19.15
N ALA A 198 -12.32 -0.33 -19.61
CA ALA A 198 -13.54 -1.14 -19.67
C ALA A 198 -13.36 -2.38 -20.56
N THR A 199 -12.74 -2.23 -21.74
CA THR A 199 -12.44 -3.36 -22.64
C THR A 199 -11.55 -4.39 -21.95
N VAL A 200 -10.46 -3.95 -21.32
CA VAL A 200 -9.52 -4.82 -20.59
C VAL A 200 -10.18 -5.48 -19.36
N SER A 201 -11.23 -4.86 -18.82
CA SER A 201 -12.02 -5.35 -17.70
C SER A 201 -13.19 -6.25 -18.13
N GLU A 202 -13.20 -6.72 -19.39
CA GLU A 202 -14.25 -7.56 -20.00
C GLU A 202 -15.65 -6.91 -20.00
N ILE A 203 -15.73 -5.57 -19.96
CA ILE A 203 -17.00 -4.84 -20.07
C ILE A 203 -17.37 -4.74 -21.55
N THR A 204 -18.60 -5.14 -21.88
CA THR A 204 -19.15 -4.97 -23.22
C THR A 204 -19.48 -3.50 -23.47
N LEU A 205 -18.71 -2.84 -24.34
CA LEU A 205 -19.00 -1.48 -24.77
C LEU A 205 -20.21 -1.44 -25.71
N GLY A 206 -21.00 -0.38 -25.63
CA GLY A 206 -22.03 -0.10 -26.63
C GLY A 206 -21.44 0.32 -27.99
N ASP A 207 -22.31 0.55 -28.97
CA ASP A 207 -21.90 0.92 -30.34
C ASP A 207 -21.38 2.36 -30.48
N GLY A 208 -21.52 3.17 -29.41
CA GLY A 208 -21.15 4.59 -29.43
C GLY A 208 -22.07 5.47 -30.25
N SER A 209 -23.32 5.03 -30.49
CA SER A 209 -24.37 5.86 -31.10
C SER A 209 -24.52 7.18 -30.35
N ASP A 210 -24.84 8.24 -31.08
CA ASP A 210 -25.00 9.59 -30.51
C ASP A 210 -25.94 9.59 -29.28
N GLN A 211 -25.43 10.14 -28.17
CA GLN A 211 -26.15 10.28 -26.90
C GLN A 211 -26.70 11.70 -26.67
N GLY A 212 -26.61 12.58 -27.67
CA GLY A 212 -27.20 13.93 -27.64
C GLY A 212 -26.27 15.03 -27.15
N PHE A 213 -24.97 14.75 -26.99
CA PHE A 213 -23.97 15.76 -26.65
C PHE A 213 -23.66 16.63 -27.87
N THR A 214 -23.96 17.92 -27.77
CA THR A 214 -23.84 18.86 -28.91
C THR A 214 -22.42 19.43 -29.08
N ASP A 215 -21.60 19.35 -28.04
CA ASP A 215 -20.28 19.98 -27.93
C ASP A 215 -19.09 19.05 -28.25
N ILE A 216 -19.37 17.83 -28.69
CA ILE A 216 -18.33 16.84 -29.07
C ILE A 216 -18.10 16.75 -30.58
N THR A 217 -18.92 17.43 -31.39
CA THR A 217 -18.89 17.36 -32.87
C THR A 217 -17.57 17.80 -33.49
N GLY A 218 -16.80 18.66 -32.81
CA GLY A 218 -15.45 19.08 -33.21
C GLY A 218 -14.32 18.12 -32.85
N LYS A 219 -14.62 16.99 -32.18
CA LYS A 219 -13.63 15.96 -31.81
C LYS A 219 -13.53 14.87 -32.86
N SER A 220 -12.48 14.04 -32.79
CA SER A 220 -12.34 12.89 -33.68
C SER A 220 -13.49 11.90 -33.47
N ALA A 221 -13.75 11.06 -34.48
CA ALA A 221 -14.77 10.00 -34.37
C ALA A 221 -14.48 9.06 -33.18
N GLU A 222 -13.22 8.69 -32.95
CA GLU A 222 -12.81 7.87 -31.79
C GLU A 222 -13.20 8.52 -30.46
N ILE A 223 -12.95 9.83 -30.29
CA ILE A 223 -13.32 10.55 -29.07
C ILE A 223 -14.84 10.61 -28.90
N GLN A 224 -15.57 10.89 -29.98
CA GLN A 224 -17.04 10.96 -29.94
C GLN A 224 -17.63 9.59 -29.56
N THR A 225 -17.17 8.51 -30.20
CA THR A 225 -17.55 7.13 -29.88
C THR A 225 -17.26 6.81 -28.42
N ALA A 226 -16.05 7.12 -27.91
CA ALA A 226 -15.68 6.82 -26.54
C ALA A 226 -16.56 7.56 -25.52
N ILE A 227 -16.85 8.84 -25.75
CA ILE A 227 -17.75 9.63 -24.90
C ILE A 227 -19.16 9.04 -24.90
N ASN A 228 -19.68 8.66 -26.06
CA ASN A 228 -21.00 8.04 -26.17
C ASN A 228 -21.04 6.66 -25.47
N GLN A 229 -19.99 5.85 -25.59
CA GLN A 229 -19.90 4.53 -24.95
C GLN A 229 -19.91 4.64 -23.42
N ILE A 230 -19.13 5.55 -22.82
CA ILE A 230 -19.14 5.72 -21.36
C ILE A 230 -20.46 6.34 -20.86
N MET A 231 -21.23 7.02 -21.71
CA MET A 231 -22.58 7.47 -21.39
C MET A 231 -23.59 6.32 -21.49
N GLN A 232 -23.49 5.46 -22.50
CA GLN A 232 -24.32 4.24 -22.64
C GLN A 232 -24.14 3.29 -21.45
N LEU A 233 -22.91 3.21 -20.91
CA LEU A 233 -22.59 2.45 -19.70
C LEU A 233 -23.01 3.15 -18.38
N GLY A 234 -23.54 4.37 -18.44
CA GLY A 234 -23.87 5.14 -17.24
C GLY A 234 -22.67 5.60 -16.41
N ILE A 235 -21.44 5.47 -16.94
CA ILE A 235 -20.23 5.93 -16.27
C ILE A 235 -20.25 7.46 -16.18
N THR A 236 -20.59 8.15 -17.27
CA THR A 236 -20.76 9.62 -17.28
C THR A 236 -22.21 10.04 -17.49
N THR A 237 -22.53 11.29 -17.13
CA THR A 237 -23.85 11.92 -17.38
C THR A 237 -23.74 13.25 -18.14
N GLY A 238 -22.54 13.66 -18.55
CA GLY A 238 -22.26 15.03 -19.00
C GLY A 238 -22.26 16.05 -17.87
N THR A 239 -21.95 17.31 -18.20
CA THR A 239 -22.08 18.46 -17.29
C THR A 239 -23.49 19.05 -17.34
N THR A 240 -24.18 18.85 -18.46
CA THR A 240 -25.63 19.04 -18.62
C THR A 240 -26.20 17.88 -19.43
N ALA A 241 -27.52 17.85 -19.64
CA ALA A 241 -28.16 16.84 -20.48
C ALA A 241 -27.68 16.83 -21.95
N THR A 242 -27.12 17.94 -22.45
CA THR A 242 -26.68 18.07 -23.87
C THR A 242 -25.25 18.57 -24.02
N THR A 243 -24.49 18.63 -22.92
CA THR A 243 -23.11 19.15 -22.87
C THR A 243 -22.23 18.18 -22.10
N TYR A 244 -21.14 17.74 -22.72
CA TYR A 244 -20.16 16.86 -22.10
C TYR A 244 -18.97 17.62 -21.47
N ASP A 245 -18.64 18.77 -22.05
CA ASP A 245 -17.48 19.62 -21.78
C ASP A 245 -16.14 18.89 -21.97
N PRO A 246 -15.77 18.50 -23.20
CA PRO A 246 -14.66 17.57 -23.43
C PRO A 246 -13.28 18.13 -23.04
N ASP A 247 -13.07 19.44 -23.15
CA ASP A 247 -11.75 20.07 -22.97
C ASP A 247 -11.44 20.48 -21.53
N SER A 248 -12.44 20.46 -20.64
CA SER A 248 -12.21 20.72 -19.22
C SER A 248 -11.43 19.61 -18.54
N ASP A 249 -10.64 19.99 -17.54
CA ASP A 249 -9.93 19.05 -16.68
C ASP A 249 -10.90 18.25 -15.81
N VAL A 250 -10.57 16.97 -15.60
CA VAL A 250 -11.29 16.09 -14.67
C VAL A 250 -10.74 16.31 -13.27
N THR A 251 -11.60 16.57 -12.28
CA THR A 251 -11.17 16.64 -10.87
C THR A 251 -10.95 15.24 -10.28
N ARG A 252 -10.23 15.16 -9.16
CA ARG A 252 -9.97 13.87 -8.49
C ARG A 252 -11.25 13.16 -8.03
N GLU A 253 -12.22 13.90 -7.48
CA GLU A 253 -13.52 13.32 -7.11
C GLU A 253 -14.32 12.81 -8.32
N GLN A 254 -14.20 13.49 -9.47
CA GLN A 254 -14.87 13.06 -10.69
C GLN A 254 -14.25 11.79 -11.22
N MET A 255 -12.91 11.70 -11.27
CA MET A 255 -12.21 10.48 -11.68
C MET A 255 -12.57 9.30 -10.77
N ALA A 256 -12.63 9.51 -9.45
CA ALA A 256 -13.07 8.46 -8.51
C ALA A 256 -14.51 8.02 -8.80
N LEU A 257 -15.42 8.95 -9.03
CA LEU A 257 -16.81 8.62 -9.39
C LEU A 257 -16.88 7.78 -10.67
N PHE A 258 -16.13 8.15 -11.71
CA PHE A 258 -16.14 7.43 -12.98
C PHE A 258 -15.55 6.02 -12.87
N ILE A 259 -14.44 5.85 -12.16
CA ILE A 259 -13.84 4.53 -11.94
C ILE A 259 -14.75 3.66 -11.06
N HIS A 260 -15.37 4.24 -10.03
CA HIS A 260 -16.32 3.51 -9.18
C HIS A 260 -17.52 2.99 -9.99
N ARG A 261 -18.09 3.82 -10.87
CA ARG A 261 -19.18 3.39 -11.77
C ARG A 261 -18.70 2.31 -12.75
N LEU A 262 -17.52 2.46 -13.35
CA LEU A 262 -16.94 1.46 -14.24
C LEU A 262 -16.77 0.11 -13.55
N LEU A 263 -16.24 0.09 -12.32
CA LEU A 263 -16.03 -1.15 -11.57
C LEU A 263 -17.33 -1.89 -11.25
N LYS A 264 -18.45 -1.17 -11.08
CA LYS A 264 -19.76 -1.79 -10.89
C LYS A 264 -20.27 -2.52 -12.13
N GLU A 265 -19.82 -2.12 -13.32
CA GLU A 265 -20.14 -2.79 -14.59
C GLU A 265 -19.16 -3.93 -14.92
N ALA A 266 -17.99 -3.97 -14.27
CA ALA A 266 -16.97 -4.99 -14.51
C ALA A 266 -17.30 -6.32 -13.85
N THR A 267 -16.89 -7.41 -14.51
CA THR A 267 -16.88 -8.73 -13.88
C THR A 267 -15.71 -8.82 -12.91
N VAL A 268 -15.99 -9.25 -11.67
CA VAL A 268 -14.95 -9.47 -10.66
C VAL A 268 -13.96 -10.52 -11.14
N GLY A 269 -12.68 -10.20 -11.05
CA GLY A 269 -11.62 -11.16 -11.31
C GLY A 269 -11.10 -11.84 -10.05
N PRO A 270 -10.11 -12.73 -10.21
CA PRO A 270 -9.55 -13.46 -9.08
C PRO A 270 -9.12 -12.51 -7.96
N GLY A 271 -9.63 -12.75 -6.74
CA GLY A 271 -9.19 -12.02 -5.56
C GLY A 271 -9.70 -10.58 -5.42
N GLY A 272 -10.54 -10.11 -6.35
CA GLY A 272 -11.22 -8.82 -6.24
C GLY A 272 -12.38 -8.87 -5.23
N ASN A 273 -12.58 -7.78 -4.48
CA ASN A 273 -13.72 -7.65 -3.60
C ASN A 273 -15.04 -7.46 -4.36
N THR A 274 -16.13 -8.05 -3.85
CA THR A 274 -17.48 -7.81 -4.36
C THR A 274 -18.50 -7.71 -3.25
N GLU A 275 -19.46 -6.83 -3.48
CA GLU A 275 -20.57 -6.62 -2.55
C GLU A 275 -21.91 -6.72 -3.27
N TYR A 276 -22.93 -7.13 -2.53
CA TYR A 276 -24.28 -7.22 -3.08
C TYR A 276 -24.80 -5.85 -3.50
N VAL A 277 -25.58 -5.82 -4.58
CA VAL A 277 -26.42 -4.66 -4.91
C VAL A 277 -27.47 -4.51 -3.81
N SER A 278 -27.57 -3.31 -3.24
CA SER A 278 -28.52 -3.03 -2.16
C SER A 278 -29.95 -3.40 -2.60
N GLY A 279 -30.66 -4.16 -1.77
CA GLY A 279 -32.04 -4.59 -2.04
C GLY A 279 -32.20 -5.69 -3.08
N THR A 280 -31.12 -6.28 -3.60
CA THR A 280 -31.17 -7.40 -4.56
C THR A 280 -30.52 -8.65 -3.98
N SER A 281 -31.16 -9.81 -4.16
CA SER A 281 -30.52 -11.10 -3.90
C SER A 281 -29.78 -11.54 -5.17
N GLY A 282 -28.45 -11.62 -5.12
CA GLY A 282 -27.65 -12.33 -6.12
C GLY A 282 -26.74 -11.47 -7.02
N ALA A 283 -27.15 -10.26 -7.41
CA ALA A 283 -26.27 -9.38 -8.17
C ALA A 283 -25.16 -8.83 -7.26
N LYS A 284 -23.91 -8.99 -7.68
CA LYS A 284 -22.72 -8.48 -7.00
C LYS A 284 -21.99 -7.51 -7.92
N GLU A 285 -21.41 -6.48 -7.32
CA GLU A 285 -20.64 -5.44 -7.99
C GLU A 285 -19.28 -5.31 -7.31
N ILE A 286 -18.26 -4.89 -8.05
CA ILE A 286 -16.97 -4.51 -7.46
C ILE A 286 -17.16 -3.15 -6.76
N LYS A 287 -17.21 -3.18 -5.44
CA LYS A 287 -17.26 -2.01 -4.55
C LYS A 287 -16.86 -2.41 -3.14
N SER A 288 -16.78 -1.42 -2.26
CA SER A 288 -16.72 -1.62 -0.81
C SER A 288 -17.92 -0.91 -0.18
N ILE A 289 -18.50 -1.51 0.84
CA ILE A 289 -19.55 -0.89 1.67
C ILE A 289 -19.00 -0.17 2.90
N ASP A 290 -17.69 -0.27 3.13
CA ASP A 290 -17.03 0.42 4.23
C ASP A 290 -16.99 1.92 3.96
N THR A 291 -17.39 2.67 4.99
CA THR A 291 -17.44 4.13 4.95
C THR A 291 -16.18 4.78 5.49
N ASP A 292 -15.32 4.00 6.14
CA ASP A 292 -14.13 4.51 6.82
C ASP A 292 -13.05 4.89 5.80
N HIS A 293 -12.34 5.99 6.08
CA HIS A 293 -11.20 6.46 5.31
C HIS A 293 -10.36 7.46 6.11
N ASN A 294 -9.11 7.67 5.69
CA ASN A 294 -8.19 8.61 6.36
C ASN A 294 -8.33 10.08 5.93
N PHE A 295 -9.19 10.38 4.95
CA PHE A 295 -9.27 11.72 4.37
C PHE A 295 -10.04 12.72 5.26
N THR A 296 -9.40 13.85 5.56
CA THR A 296 -9.98 14.92 6.40
C THR A 296 -10.63 16.05 5.60
N ASP A 297 -10.45 16.07 4.27
CA ASP A 297 -10.78 17.19 3.38
C ASP A 297 -11.88 16.87 2.36
N LEU A 298 -12.73 15.87 2.65
CA LEU A 298 -13.91 15.58 1.83
C LEU A 298 -15.10 16.51 2.13
N THR A 299 -14.93 17.46 3.05
CA THR A 299 -15.92 18.50 3.35
C THR A 299 -15.93 19.52 2.22
N GLY A 300 -17.03 19.58 1.45
CA GLY A 300 -17.16 20.46 0.28
C GLY A 300 -17.61 19.75 -1.00
N ILE A 301 -17.62 18.41 -1.00
CA ILE A 301 -18.22 17.62 -2.06
C ILE A 301 -19.74 17.71 -1.93
N THR A 302 -20.42 18.13 -3.01
CA THR A 302 -21.87 18.33 -3.00
C THR A 302 -22.66 17.08 -3.39
N LEU A 303 -22.05 16.21 -4.21
CA LEU A 303 -22.65 14.95 -4.65
C LEU A 303 -22.27 13.83 -3.68
N VAL A 304 -23.27 13.26 -2.99
CA VAL A 304 -23.06 12.15 -2.04
C VAL A 304 -22.40 10.95 -2.73
N GLU A 305 -22.78 10.67 -3.98
CA GLU A 305 -22.19 9.59 -4.77
C GLU A 305 -20.67 9.74 -4.93
N SER A 306 -20.15 10.98 -5.06
CA SER A 306 -18.71 11.23 -5.12
C SER A 306 -18.01 10.90 -3.80
N THR A 307 -18.61 11.27 -2.66
CA THR A 307 -18.05 10.88 -1.34
C THR A 307 -18.05 9.36 -1.16
N THR A 308 -19.14 8.68 -1.54
CA THR A 308 -19.23 7.21 -1.49
C THR A 308 -18.21 6.55 -2.41
N ALA A 309 -18.03 7.07 -3.63
CA ALA A 309 -17.05 6.56 -4.58
C ALA A 309 -15.62 6.69 -4.03
N ILE A 310 -15.27 7.82 -3.42
CA ILE A 310 -13.94 8.02 -2.82
C ILE A 310 -13.71 7.03 -1.67
N ALA A 311 -14.66 6.89 -0.75
CA ALA A 311 -14.54 5.95 0.37
C ALA A 311 -14.46 4.50 -0.11
N SER A 312 -15.35 4.11 -1.03
CA SER A 312 -15.35 2.76 -1.62
C SER A 312 -14.03 2.46 -2.33
N LEU A 313 -13.55 3.35 -3.19
CA LEU A 313 -12.30 3.13 -3.91
C LEU A 313 -11.10 3.15 -2.99
N TRP A 314 -11.13 3.91 -1.89
CA TRP A 314 -10.06 3.89 -0.89
C TRP A 314 -10.00 2.54 -0.16
N ASN A 315 -11.15 1.99 0.24
CA ASN A 315 -11.23 0.67 0.88
C ASN A 315 -10.83 -0.48 -0.05
N LEU A 316 -11.07 -0.34 -1.35
CA LEU A 316 -10.53 -1.24 -2.36
C LEU A 316 -9.02 -1.06 -2.61
N GLY A 317 -8.39 -0.02 -2.07
CA GLY A 317 -7.00 0.33 -2.38
C GLY A 317 -6.80 0.97 -3.77
N VAL A 318 -7.89 1.30 -4.47
CA VAL A 318 -7.88 1.94 -5.79
C VAL A 318 -7.56 3.43 -5.70
N ALA A 319 -8.28 4.16 -4.84
CA ALA A 319 -8.08 5.60 -4.69
C ALA A 319 -7.02 5.89 -3.62
N VAL A 320 -5.96 6.58 -4.03
CA VAL A 320 -4.91 7.04 -3.10
C VAL A 320 -5.02 8.55 -2.85
N GLY A 321 -4.70 8.95 -1.60
CA GLY A 321 -4.58 10.36 -1.22
C GLY A 321 -3.33 11.01 -1.82
N THR A 322 -3.26 12.34 -1.75
CA THR A 322 -2.03 13.08 -2.08
C THR A 322 -1.07 13.14 -0.90
N THR A 323 -1.60 12.98 0.31
CA THR A 323 -0.85 12.68 1.55
C THR A 323 -1.62 11.61 2.33
N GLY A 324 -1.11 11.20 3.50
CA GLY A 324 -1.79 10.22 4.35
C GLY A 324 -3.23 10.60 4.76
N THR A 325 -3.56 11.90 4.81
CA THR A 325 -4.88 12.39 5.27
C THR A 325 -5.56 13.38 4.32
N LEU A 326 -4.92 13.78 3.22
CA LEU A 326 -5.52 14.70 2.23
C LEU A 326 -5.82 13.97 0.94
N TYR A 327 -7.05 14.16 0.45
CA TYR A 327 -7.49 13.67 -0.83
C TYR A 327 -7.46 14.75 -1.92
N GLU A 328 -7.68 16.02 -1.61
CA GLU A 328 -7.81 17.15 -2.56
C GLU A 328 -8.87 16.92 -3.67
N PRO A 329 -10.17 16.77 -3.33
CA PRO A 329 -11.20 16.31 -4.28
C PRO A 329 -11.38 17.22 -5.51
N GLN A 330 -11.25 18.54 -5.34
CA GLN A 330 -11.44 19.54 -6.39
C GLN A 330 -10.21 19.77 -7.28
N LYS A 331 -9.07 19.17 -6.92
CA LYS A 331 -7.83 19.33 -7.70
C LYS A 331 -7.94 18.54 -9.00
N ALA A 332 -7.43 19.12 -10.09
CA ALA A 332 -7.35 18.44 -11.38
C ALA A 332 -6.54 17.13 -11.24
N MET A 333 -7.06 16.06 -11.81
CA MET A 333 -6.40 14.76 -11.87
C MET A 333 -5.22 14.86 -12.84
N ASN A 334 -4.03 14.50 -12.38
CA ASN A 334 -2.86 14.37 -13.25
C ASN A 334 -2.73 12.94 -13.79
N ARG A 335 -1.94 12.78 -14.85
CA ARG A 335 -1.78 11.50 -15.55
C ARG A 335 -1.13 10.41 -14.71
N SER A 336 -0.17 10.76 -13.85
CA SER A 336 0.48 9.78 -12.97
C SER A 336 -0.48 9.17 -11.96
N MET A 337 -1.30 10.00 -11.32
CA MET A 337 -2.28 9.55 -10.34
C MET A 337 -3.44 8.79 -10.99
N MET A 338 -3.88 9.21 -12.17
CA MET A 338 -4.85 8.45 -12.97
C MET A 338 -4.32 7.04 -13.29
N ALA A 339 -3.04 6.91 -13.66
CA ALA A 339 -2.44 5.60 -13.90
C ALA A 339 -2.48 4.71 -12.68
N THR A 340 -2.17 5.25 -11.49
CA THR A 340 -2.29 4.51 -10.23
C THR A 340 -3.73 4.03 -10.00
N PHE A 341 -4.73 4.91 -10.15
CA PHE A 341 -6.12 4.51 -9.93
C PHE A 341 -6.55 3.42 -10.92
N MET A 342 -6.17 3.54 -12.19
CA MET A 342 -6.52 2.54 -13.21
C MET A 342 -5.80 1.21 -12.99
N ALA A 343 -4.51 1.23 -12.67
CA ALA A 343 -3.73 0.02 -12.36
C ALA A 343 -4.33 -0.73 -11.16
N ASN A 344 -4.64 -0.01 -10.08
CA ASN A 344 -5.23 -0.63 -8.89
C ASN A 344 -6.67 -1.11 -9.16
N ALA A 345 -7.44 -0.40 -10.01
CA ALA A 345 -8.77 -0.85 -10.40
C ALA A 345 -8.71 -2.19 -11.17
N LEU A 346 -7.72 -2.38 -12.04
CA LEU A 346 -7.53 -3.63 -12.80
C LEU A 346 -7.36 -4.85 -11.89
N ASP A 347 -6.71 -4.70 -10.72
CA ASP A 347 -6.50 -5.81 -9.77
C ASP A 347 -7.82 -6.47 -9.34
N HIS A 348 -8.92 -5.71 -9.28
CA HIS A 348 -10.25 -6.21 -8.93
C HIS A 348 -11.01 -6.88 -10.10
N THR A 349 -10.55 -6.69 -11.33
CA THR A 349 -11.19 -7.19 -12.56
C THR A 349 -10.50 -8.45 -13.08
N ASN A 350 -11.02 -9.05 -14.15
CA ASN A 350 -10.42 -10.19 -14.84
C ASN A 350 -9.14 -9.89 -15.62
N ALA A 351 -8.69 -8.63 -15.69
CA ALA A 351 -7.48 -8.25 -16.39
C ALA A 351 -6.24 -8.97 -15.86
N ARG A 352 -5.60 -9.81 -16.65
CA ARG A 352 -4.42 -10.58 -16.25
C ARG A 352 -3.39 -10.62 -17.38
N PRO A 353 -2.08 -10.76 -17.08
CA PRO A 353 -1.06 -10.79 -18.12
C PRO A 353 -1.29 -11.92 -19.12
N ALA A 354 -0.86 -11.69 -20.36
CA ALA A 354 -0.84 -12.73 -21.39
C ALA A 354 0.00 -13.94 -20.92
N GLY A 355 -0.40 -15.14 -21.33
CA GLY A 355 0.25 -16.39 -20.95
C GLY A 355 -0.44 -17.11 -19.79
N PHE A 356 0.29 -18.06 -19.21
CA PHE A 356 -0.18 -18.94 -18.14
C PHE A 356 0.53 -18.56 -16.84
N LEU A 357 -0.23 -18.12 -15.83
CA LEU A 357 0.34 -17.52 -14.62
C LEU A 357 -0.32 -18.06 -13.36
N ILE A 358 0.49 -18.44 -12.36
CA ILE A 358 0.04 -18.65 -10.98
C ILE A 358 0.37 -17.43 -10.10
N GLN A 359 -0.57 -17.06 -9.24
CA GLN A 359 -0.36 -16.10 -8.15
C GLN A 359 -0.82 -16.69 -6.81
N ALA A 360 -0.27 -16.17 -5.73
CA ALA A 360 -0.65 -16.51 -4.35
C ALA A 360 -1.05 -15.22 -3.61
N SER A 361 -2.06 -15.33 -2.74
CA SER A 361 -2.54 -14.20 -1.95
C SER A 361 -1.44 -13.69 -1.02
N THR A 362 -1.18 -12.38 -1.06
CA THR A 362 -0.14 -11.72 -0.24
C THR A 362 -0.55 -11.55 1.23
N TYR A 363 -1.86 -11.57 1.52
CA TYR A 363 -2.40 -11.38 2.86
C TYR A 363 -2.99 -12.69 3.42
N ARG A 364 -2.68 -12.97 4.69
CA ARG A 364 -3.38 -13.98 5.49
C ARG A 364 -4.19 -13.24 6.53
N ALA A 365 -5.50 -13.53 6.63
CA ALA A 365 -6.25 -13.07 7.79
C ALA A 365 -5.60 -13.65 9.05
N SER A 366 -5.37 -12.81 10.06
CA SER A 366 -4.76 -13.23 11.33
C SER A 366 -5.48 -14.46 11.89
N GLY A 367 -4.74 -15.54 12.16
CA GLY A 367 -5.30 -16.81 12.64
C GLY A 367 -5.76 -17.80 11.55
N THR A 368 -5.64 -17.49 10.26
CA THR A 368 -5.90 -18.43 9.16
C THR A 368 -4.60 -18.89 8.50
N PRO A 369 -4.29 -20.20 8.47
CA PRO A 369 -3.06 -20.69 7.85
C PRO A 369 -3.24 -20.93 6.34
N VAL A 370 -4.40 -20.59 5.77
CA VAL A 370 -4.76 -20.82 4.37
C VAL A 370 -4.15 -19.75 3.46
N VAL A 371 -3.64 -20.17 2.31
CA VAL A 371 -3.24 -19.32 1.19
C VAL A 371 -4.14 -19.63 0.01
N SER A 372 -4.65 -18.59 -0.63
CA SER A 372 -5.42 -18.70 -1.87
C SER A 372 -4.49 -18.56 -3.06
N PHE A 373 -4.72 -19.38 -4.08
CA PHE A 373 -3.98 -19.34 -5.34
C PHE A 373 -4.94 -19.11 -6.50
N SER A 374 -4.46 -18.37 -7.49
CA SER A 374 -5.16 -18.15 -8.76
C SER A 374 -4.23 -18.55 -9.89
N VAL A 375 -4.76 -19.30 -10.85
CA VAL A 375 -4.13 -19.62 -12.13
C VAL A 375 -4.93 -18.94 -13.22
N THR A 376 -4.26 -18.25 -14.13
CA THR A 376 -4.91 -17.48 -15.20
C THR A 376 -4.26 -17.82 -16.52
N HIS A 377 -5.07 -18.06 -17.56
CA HIS A 377 -4.59 -18.29 -18.92
C HIS A 377 -5.19 -17.27 -19.86
N ARG A 378 -4.31 -16.51 -20.51
CA ARG A 378 -4.67 -15.42 -21.42
C ARG A 378 -3.92 -15.54 -22.73
N ALA A 379 -4.60 -15.24 -23.83
CA ALA A 379 -3.98 -15.11 -25.13
C ALA A 379 -3.13 -13.83 -25.21
N SER A 380 -2.40 -13.66 -26.31
CA SER A 380 -1.50 -12.50 -26.51
C SER A 380 -2.23 -11.16 -26.60
N ASP A 381 -3.52 -11.18 -26.92
CA ASP A 381 -4.45 -10.05 -26.95
C ASP A 381 -5.22 -9.87 -25.63
N PHE A 382 -4.86 -10.63 -24.60
CA PHE A 382 -5.48 -10.65 -23.27
C PHE A 382 -6.85 -11.32 -23.20
N ASP A 383 -7.34 -11.94 -24.27
CA ASP A 383 -8.59 -12.70 -24.22
C ASP A 383 -8.43 -13.96 -23.34
N PRO A 384 -9.49 -14.36 -22.61
CA PRO A 384 -9.46 -15.55 -21.77
C PRO A 384 -9.36 -16.83 -22.59
N ILE A 385 -8.43 -17.73 -22.21
CA ILE A 385 -8.36 -19.08 -22.78
C ILE A 385 -9.16 -20.03 -21.89
N VAL A 386 -10.37 -20.34 -22.35
CA VAL A 386 -11.37 -21.16 -21.63
C VAL A 386 -11.07 -22.66 -21.78
N GLY A 387 -11.30 -23.44 -20.72
CA GLY A 387 -11.24 -24.91 -20.78
C GLY A 387 -9.84 -25.51 -20.79
N THR A 388 -8.82 -24.75 -20.42
CA THR A 388 -7.43 -25.22 -20.29
C THR A 388 -7.31 -26.14 -19.09
N LEU A 389 -6.83 -27.38 -19.25
CA LEU A 389 -6.51 -28.27 -18.12
C LEU A 389 -5.33 -27.71 -17.32
N VAL A 390 -5.46 -27.72 -15.99
CA VAL A 390 -4.49 -27.17 -15.05
C VAL A 390 -4.12 -28.22 -14.01
N ASP A 391 -2.90 -28.75 -14.08
CA ASP A 391 -2.32 -29.51 -12.97
C ASP A 391 -1.54 -28.57 -12.04
N THR A 392 -1.67 -28.80 -10.74
CA THR A 392 -1.03 -27.98 -9.71
C THR A 392 -0.39 -28.87 -8.65
N PHE A 393 0.92 -28.71 -8.49
CA PHE A 393 1.74 -29.48 -7.55
C PHE A 393 2.70 -28.57 -6.78
N TYR A 394 3.24 -29.06 -5.68
CA TYR A 394 4.14 -28.29 -4.83
C TYR A 394 5.32 -29.12 -4.31
N PHE A 395 6.37 -28.43 -3.89
CA PHE A 395 7.56 -28.99 -3.27
C PHE A 395 7.94 -28.14 -2.06
N VAL A 396 8.03 -28.78 -0.90
CA VAL A 396 8.50 -28.14 0.33
C VAL A 396 10.02 -28.24 0.35
N HIS A 397 10.70 -27.10 0.46
CA HIS A 397 12.17 -27.08 0.53
C HIS A 397 12.63 -27.81 1.79
N SER A 398 13.56 -28.75 1.61
CA SER A 398 14.14 -29.54 2.69
C SER A 398 15.67 -29.51 2.61
N THR A 399 16.32 -29.66 3.77
CA THR A 399 17.76 -29.85 3.89
C THR A 399 18.16 -31.33 3.90
N ASP A 400 17.19 -32.24 3.88
CA ASP A 400 17.43 -33.67 3.95
C ASP A 400 18.09 -34.18 2.66
N THR A 401 19.16 -34.96 2.82
CA THR A 401 19.85 -35.57 1.68
C THR A 401 18.94 -36.60 1.00
N GLY A 402 18.77 -36.46 -0.32
CA GLY A 402 17.96 -37.36 -1.14
C GLY A 402 16.56 -36.83 -1.47
N VAL A 403 16.16 -35.70 -0.87
CA VAL A 403 14.92 -34.99 -1.23
C VAL A 403 15.21 -34.01 -2.37
N SER A 404 14.47 -34.14 -3.48
CA SER A 404 14.62 -33.29 -4.65
C SER A 404 13.28 -33.01 -5.31
N ARG A 405 13.10 -31.78 -5.83
CA ARG A 405 11.89 -31.42 -6.59
C ARG A 405 11.75 -32.25 -7.88
N PHE A 406 12.86 -32.41 -8.59
CA PHE A 406 12.94 -33.10 -9.87
C PHE A 406 14.13 -34.05 -9.85
N SER A 407 13.95 -35.19 -10.49
CA SER A 407 15.00 -36.17 -10.74
C SER A 407 16.08 -35.61 -11.67
N SER A 408 17.19 -36.33 -11.84
CA SER A 408 18.23 -35.96 -12.81
C SER A 408 17.78 -36.02 -14.27
N ALA A 409 16.59 -36.58 -14.54
CA ALA A 409 15.97 -36.66 -15.86
C ALA A 409 14.77 -35.70 -15.99
N GLY A 410 14.65 -34.71 -15.10
CA GLY A 410 13.67 -33.65 -15.21
C GLY A 410 12.27 -33.96 -14.67
N PHE A 411 11.93 -35.25 -14.51
CA PHE A 411 10.64 -35.66 -13.95
C PHE A 411 10.50 -35.32 -12.47
N CYS A 412 9.28 -35.04 -12.05
CA CYS A 412 8.92 -34.88 -10.64
C CYS A 412 9.39 -36.05 -9.76
N ALA A 413 9.96 -35.69 -8.62
CA ALA A 413 10.46 -36.64 -7.62
C ALA A 413 9.63 -36.53 -6.34
N ASP A 414 9.95 -35.58 -5.45
CA ASP A 414 9.28 -35.42 -4.15
C ASP A 414 8.20 -34.34 -4.14
N THR A 415 7.58 -34.07 -5.29
CA THR A 415 6.46 -33.14 -5.41
C THR A 415 5.14 -33.79 -4.99
N VAL A 416 4.20 -32.98 -4.51
CA VAL A 416 2.88 -33.41 -4.05
C VAL A 416 1.79 -32.65 -4.79
N ALA A 417 0.69 -33.31 -5.14
CA ALA A 417 -0.46 -32.67 -5.76
C ALA A 417 -1.15 -31.71 -4.77
N THR A 418 -1.73 -30.63 -5.27
CA THR A 418 -2.49 -29.68 -4.44
C THR A 418 -3.94 -30.12 -4.19
N SER A 419 -4.47 -31.09 -4.95
CA SER A 419 -5.80 -31.65 -4.78
C SER A 419 -5.75 -33.12 -4.37
N VAL A 420 -6.79 -33.57 -3.66
CA VAL A 420 -6.92 -34.98 -3.27
C VAL A 420 -7.43 -35.76 -4.49
N ALA A 421 -6.65 -36.75 -4.94
CA ALA A 421 -6.92 -37.67 -6.07
C ALA A 421 -6.40 -37.28 -7.48
N ASN A 422 -5.71 -36.15 -7.66
CA ASN A 422 -4.94 -35.89 -8.89
C ASN A 422 -3.50 -36.40 -8.73
N LEU A 423 -2.89 -36.85 -9.84
CA LEU A 423 -1.49 -37.26 -9.81
C LEU A 423 -0.64 -36.02 -10.06
N ALA A 424 0.25 -35.72 -9.12
CA ALA A 424 1.19 -34.63 -9.30
C ALA A 424 1.97 -34.82 -10.62
N CYS A 425 2.14 -33.73 -11.36
CA CYS A 425 3.02 -33.67 -12.53
C CYS A 425 2.52 -34.48 -13.72
N LYS A 426 1.20 -34.63 -13.85
CA LYS A 426 0.60 -35.27 -15.00
C LYS A 426 -0.74 -34.62 -15.29
N ILE A 427 -0.98 -34.25 -16.54
CA ILE A 427 -2.29 -33.71 -16.92
C ILE A 427 -3.29 -34.87 -17.01
N GLU A 428 -4.29 -34.85 -16.15
CA GLU A 428 -5.45 -35.74 -16.17
C GLU A 428 -6.69 -35.07 -16.74
N THR A 429 -7.62 -35.89 -17.25
CA THR A 429 -8.96 -35.39 -17.63
C THR A 429 -9.80 -34.94 -16.43
N THR A 430 -9.37 -35.26 -15.20
CA THR A 430 -10.01 -34.86 -13.95
C THR A 430 -9.38 -33.59 -13.34
N ASP A 431 -8.33 -33.06 -13.96
CA ASP A 431 -7.76 -31.80 -13.51
C ASP A 431 -8.75 -30.64 -13.68
N PRO A 432 -8.68 -29.64 -12.80
CA PRO A 432 -9.41 -28.40 -13.00
C PRO A 432 -9.17 -27.81 -14.39
N ILE A 433 -10.21 -27.22 -14.96
CA ILE A 433 -10.11 -26.44 -16.19
C ILE A 433 -10.29 -24.95 -15.89
N THR A 434 -9.69 -24.09 -16.72
CA THR A 434 -10.00 -22.66 -16.67
C THR A 434 -11.48 -22.39 -17.01
N ASP A 435 -12.09 -21.47 -16.27
CA ASP A 435 -13.48 -21.04 -16.45
C ASP A 435 -13.68 -20.13 -17.68
N SER A 436 -14.88 -19.56 -17.82
CA SER A 436 -15.23 -18.66 -18.94
C SER A 436 -14.41 -17.37 -18.97
N SER A 437 -13.81 -16.98 -17.85
CA SER A 437 -12.88 -15.85 -17.75
C SER A 437 -11.43 -16.34 -17.71
N GLY A 438 -11.16 -17.59 -18.15
CA GLY A 438 -9.82 -18.14 -18.25
C GLY A 438 -9.11 -18.30 -16.89
N ASN A 439 -9.85 -18.45 -15.79
CA ASN A 439 -9.30 -18.54 -14.44
C ASN A 439 -9.50 -19.93 -13.82
N SER A 440 -8.61 -20.35 -12.94
CA SER A 440 -8.75 -21.51 -12.06
C SER A 440 -8.19 -21.15 -10.67
N ALA A 441 -8.74 -21.71 -9.60
CA ALA A 441 -8.35 -21.35 -8.24
C ALA A 441 -8.31 -22.56 -7.32
N PHE A 442 -7.43 -22.51 -6.32
CA PHE A 442 -7.34 -23.49 -5.25
C PHE A 442 -6.83 -22.84 -3.97
N THR A 443 -6.92 -23.57 -2.85
CA THR A 443 -6.41 -23.10 -1.56
C THR A 443 -5.52 -24.18 -0.94
N MET A 444 -4.51 -23.75 -0.19
CA MET A 444 -3.60 -24.66 0.52
C MET A 444 -3.32 -24.14 1.92
N VAL A 445 -2.92 -25.04 2.82
CA VAL A 445 -2.38 -24.70 4.14
C VAL A 445 -0.89 -25.02 4.13
N PRO A 446 0.00 -24.04 3.88
CA PRO A 446 1.44 -24.29 3.89
C PRO A 446 1.91 -24.69 5.29
N GLY A 447 2.95 -25.53 5.34
CA GLY A 447 3.62 -25.86 6.60
C GLY A 447 4.25 -24.64 7.29
N ASN A 448 4.55 -24.78 8.58
CA ASN A 448 5.20 -23.74 9.38
C ASN A 448 6.70 -23.66 9.05
N ILE A 449 7.22 -22.45 8.83
CA ILE A 449 8.66 -22.12 8.76
C ILE A 449 9.39 -22.88 7.64
N VAL A 450 8.86 -22.83 6.42
CA VAL A 450 9.49 -23.43 5.23
C VAL A 450 9.16 -22.64 3.97
N ALA A 451 10.12 -22.58 3.04
CA ALA A 451 9.85 -22.15 1.67
C ALA A 451 9.20 -23.31 0.92
N THR A 452 8.10 -23.05 0.21
CA THR A 452 7.41 -24.04 -0.62
C THR A 452 7.23 -23.47 -2.02
N ASP A 453 7.67 -24.22 -3.02
CA ASP A 453 7.41 -23.91 -4.42
C ASP A 453 6.08 -24.55 -4.83
N TYR A 454 5.22 -23.78 -5.47
CA TYR A 454 3.97 -24.23 -6.09
C TYR A 454 4.07 -24.01 -7.59
N TRP A 455 3.62 -24.98 -8.37
CA TRP A 455 3.53 -24.89 -9.81
C TRP A 455 2.07 -24.99 -10.24
N ALA A 456 1.76 -24.29 -11.32
CA ALA A 456 0.65 -24.60 -12.19
C ALA A 456 1.22 -24.94 -13.56
N TRP A 457 0.66 -25.94 -14.22
CA TRP A 457 1.11 -26.37 -15.53
C TRP A 457 -0.08 -26.78 -16.41
N THR A 458 0.08 -26.62 -17.73
CA THR A 458 -0.89 -27.06 -18.72
C THR A 458 -0.23 -27.75 -19.91
N ALA A 459 -0.86 -28.82 -20.40
CA ALA A 459 -0.50 -29.57 -21.61
C ALA A 459 -1.70 -30.44 -22.05
N PRO A 460 -1.62 -31.16 -23.18
CA PRO A 460 -2.62 -32.17 -23.53
C PRO A 460 -2.73 -33.26 -22.46
N ALA A 461 -3.93 -33.80 -22.24
CA ALA A 461 -4.16 -34.88 -21.28
C ALA A 461 -3.27 -36.10 -21.54
N GLY A 462 -2.72 -36.65 -20.47
CA GLY A 462 -1.77 -37.78 -20.47
C GLY A 462 -0.30 -37.36 -20.51
N THR A 463 0.02 -36.09 -20.71
CA THR A 463 1.39 -35.55 -20.68
C THR A 463 1.93 -35.55 -19.25
N ILE A 464 3.22 -35.87 -19.08
CA ILE A 464 3.93 -35.87 -17.79
C ILE A 464 4.88 -34.68 -17.74
N TYR A 465 4.91 -33.97 -16.62
CA TYR A 465 5.76 -32.80 -16.44
C TYR A 465 7.22 -33.22 -16.38
N ASP A 466 8.04 -32.49 -17.12
CA ASP A 466 9.48 -32.64 -17.18
C ASP A 466 10.06 -31.23 -17.19
N ASN A 467 10.82 -30.85 -16.16
CA ASN A 467 11.33 -29.49 -16.02
C ASN A 467 12.43 -29.15 -17.05
N ASP A 468 12.90 -30.10 -17.84
CA ASP A 468 13.87 -29.85 -18.91
C ASP A 468 13.17 -29.58 -20.25
N VAL A 469 11.93 -30.05 -20.39
CA VAL A 469 11.13 -29.95 -21.65
C VAL A 469 9.99 -28.95 -21.53
N HIS A 470 9.33 -28.89 -20.38
CA HIS A 470 8.06 -28.18 -20.15
C HIS A 470 8.18 -26.97 -19.23
N ALA A 471 9.39 -26.59 -18.82
CA ALA A 471 9.58 -25.45 -17.91
C ALA A 471 8.92 -24.16 -18.40
N ASP A 472 8.99 -23.85 -19.70
CA ASP A 472 8.42 -22.64 -20.30
C ASP A 472 6.87 -22.67 -20.43
N SER A 473 6.24 -23.77 -20.04
CA SER A 473 4.77 -23.95 -20.06
C SER A 473 4.17 -24.00 -18.65
N ALA A 474 5.00 -23.84 -17.62
CA ALA A 474 4.60 -23.99 -16.23
C ALA A 474 4.98 -22.75 -15.42
N SER A 475 3.98 -22.18 -14.76
CA SER A 475 4.19 -21.04 -13.89
C SER A 475 4.48 -21.51 -12.47
N LYS A 476 5.40 -20.84 -11.78
CA LYS A 476 5.83 -21.19 -10.41
C LYS A 476 5.67 -20.02 -9.45
N ILE A 477 5.29 -20.25 -8.21
CA ILE A 477 5.46 -19.26 -7.14
C ILE A 477 6.10 -19.90 -5.90
N THR A 478 6.95 -19.16 -5.20
CA THR A 478 7.52 -19.59 -3.91
C THR A 478 6.81 -18.86 -2.78
N VAL A 479 6.18 -19.62 -1.88
CA VAL A 479 5.56 -19.09 -0.66
C VAL A 479 6.50 -19.36 0.51
N VAL A 480 6.84 -18.30 1.25
CA VAL A 480 7.64 -18.39 2.48
C VAL A 480 6.76 -18.04 3.67
N THR A 481 6.66 -18.93 4.63
CA THR A 481 5.98 -18.67 5.91
C THR A 481 7.00 -18.21 6.95
N THR A 482 6.89 -16.96 7.41
CA THR A 482 7.64 -16.45 8.55
C THR A 482 6.77 -16.52 9.82
N SER A 483 7.41 -16.82 10.96
CA SER A 483 6.76 -16.87 12.28
C SER A 483 6.34 -15.50 12.79
#